data_AF-A0A924C9S3-F1
#
_entry.id   AF-A0A924C9S3-F1
#
_cell.length_a   1.000
_cell.length_b   1.000
_cell.length_c   1.000
_cell.angle_alpha   90.00
_cell.angle_beta   90.00
_cell.angle_gamma   90.00
#
_symmetry.space_group_name_H-M   'P 1'
#
loop_
_entity.id
_entity.type
_entity.pdbx_description
1 polymer ?
#
loop_
_entity_poly.entity_id
_entity_poly.type
_entity_poly.pdbx_seq_one_letter_code
_entity_poly.pdbx_strand_id
1 'polypeptide(L)'
;MDNNQTQQLFFNHIKSKLPLHLFVVDEVATLLNISNDSAYRRIRGEKPIGLDEVQMLCNKYHISLDQLLQIQADTVIFSGNKFGNTFGLYEYLQDKCSNLELFRMMEQPHLYYHNKDFPVFHYMQFPELAAFKFFSGNVRLPVILNWQGSSLMEKNQTPE
;
A
#
# COMPACT_ATOMS: atom_id res chain seq x y z
N MET A 1 4.29 20.44 -18.45
CA MET A 1 3.30 19.49 -17.93
C MET A 1 2.04 20.29 -17.69
N ASP A 2 0.96 20.03 -18.42
CA ASP A 2 -0.30 20.73 -18.17
C ASP A 2 -0.81 20.32 -16.79
N ASN A 3 -0.92 21.29 -15.86
CA ASN A 3 -1.37 21.05 -14.47
C ASN A 3 -2.68 20.24 -14.39
N ASN A 4 -3.49 20.28 -15.45
CA ASN A 4 -4.76 19.58 -15.54
C ASN A 4 -4.60 18.05 -15.63
N GLN A 5 -3.56 17.54 -16.30
CA GLN A 5 -3.38 16.09 -16.49
C GLN A 5 -3.12 15.35 -15.17
N THR A 6 -2.24 15.89 -14.33
CA THR A 6 -1.91 15.28 -13.03
C THR A 6 -3.09 15.26 -12.07
N GLN A 7 -3.86 16.36 -12.03
CA GLN A 7 -5.05 16.45 -11.20
C GLN A 7 -6.14 15.47 -11.65
N GLN A 8 -6.34 15.31 -12.96
CA GLN A 8 -7.27 14.31 -13.50
C GLN A 8 -6.82 12.87 -13.18
N LEU A 9 -5.51 12.58 -13.28
CA LEU A 9 -4.96 11.29 -12.87
C LEU A 9 -5.25 10.97 -11.39
N PHE A 10 -5.11 11.96 -10.51
CA PHE A 10 -5.45 11.81 -9.09
C PHE A 10 -6.92 11.44 -8.86
N PHE A 11 -7.85 12.16 -9.49
CA PHE A 11 -9.27 11.85 -9.35
C PHE A 11 -9.67 10.53 -10.02
N ASN A 12 -9.02 10.15 -11.12
CA ASN A 12 -9.21 8.83 -11.74
C ASN A 12 -8.74 7.70 -10.81
N HIS A 13 -7.63 7.90 -10.09
CA HIS A 13 -7.18 6.93 -9.10
C HIS A 13 -8.17 6.80 -7.93
N ILE A 14 -8.71 7.91 -7.43
CA ILE A 14 -9.79 7.87 -6.43
C ILE A 14 -11.00 7.08 -6.95
N LYS A 15 -11.42 7.35 -8.20
CA LYS A 15 -12.53 6.62 -8.84
C LYS A 15 -12.31 5.11 -8.89
N SER A 16 -11.07 4.66 -9.13
CA SER A 16 -10.74 3.23 -9.18
C SER A 16 -10.84 2.52 -7.82
N LYS A 17 -10.77 3.28 -6.72
CA LYS A 17 -10.89 2.76 -5.35
C LYS A 17 -12.32 2.77 -4.81
N LEU A 18 -13.25 3.43 -5.50
CA LEU A 18 -14.64 3.50 -5.08
C LEU A 18 -15.46 2.31 -5.60
N PRO A 19 -16.42 1.81 -4.81
CA PRO A 19 -17.46 0.91 -5.30
C PRO A 19 -18.22 1.50 -6.50
N LEU A 20 -18.66 0.63 -7.41
CA LEU A 20 -19.36 1.03 -8.65
C LEU A 20 -20.65 1.84 -8.42
N HIS A 21 -21.26 1.76 -7.24
CA HIS A 21 -22.49 2.46 -6.89
C HIS A 21 -22.26 3.88 -6.33
N LEU A 22 -21.01 4.26 -6.04
CA LEU A 22 -20.69 5.58 -5.48
C LEU A 22 -20.15 6.52 -6.57
N PHE A 23 -20.65 7.76 -6.53
CA PHE A 23 -20.17 8.81 -7.41
C PHE A 23 -19.02 9.57 -6.75
N VAL A 24 -17.87 9.63 -7.44
CA VAL A 24 -16.68 10.38 -7.00
C VAL A 24 -17.03 11.82 -6.64
N VAL A 25 -17.94 12.44 -7.38
CA VAL A 25 -18.34 13.83 -7.18
C VAL A 25 -18.98 14.03 -5.81
N ASP A 26 -19.95 13.20 -5.44
CA ASP A 26 -20.68 13.31 -4.18
C ASP A 26 -19.75 13.02 -2.99
N GLU A 27 -18.86 12.05 -3.15
CA GLU A 27 -17.83 11.70 -2.17
C GLU A 27 -16.83 12.84 -1.93
N VAL A 28 -16.30 13.45 -3.01
CA VAL A 28 -15.38 14.58 -2.94
C VAL A 28 -16.06 15.82 -2.39
N ALA A 29 -17.29 16.12 -2.83
CA ALA A 29 -18.07 17.25 -2.37
C ALA A 29 -18.33 17.16 -0.86
N THR A 30 -18.73 15.98 -0.40
CA THR A 30 -18.98 15.68 1.01
C THR A 30 -17.70 15.80 1.85
N LEU A 31 -16.59 15.17 1.41
CA LEU A 31 -15.34 15.18 2.18
C LEU A 31 -14.73 16.58 2.28
N LEU A 32 -14.75 17.34 1.19
CA LEU A 32 -14.17 18.69 1.14
C LEU A 32 -15.16 19.76 1.65
N ASN A 33 -16.38 19.39 2.00
CA ASN A 33 -17.47 20.30 2.38
C ASN A 33 -17.69 21.43 1.35
N ILE A 34 -17.83 21.04 0.08
CA ILE A 34 -18.06 21.94 -1.05
C ILE A 34 -19.30 21.52 -1.85
N SER A 35 -19.79 22.38 -2.72
CA SER A 35 -20.88 22.03 -3.64
C SER A 35 -20.44 20.99 -4.68
N ASN A 36 -21.39 20.19 -5.17
CA ASN A 36 -21.15 19.26 -6.28
C ASN A 36 -20.58 19.94 -7.53
N ASP A 37 -21.02 21.16 -7.85
CA ASP A 37 -20.43 21.96 -8.95
C ASP A 37 -18.94 22.25 -8.72
N SER A 38 -18.59 22.69 -7.50
CA SER A 38 -17.22 22.97 -7.10
C SER A 38 -16.32 21.72 -7.13
N ALA A 39 -16.89 20.56 -6.78
CA ALA A 39 -16.22 19.26 -6.91
C ALA A 39 -16.03 18.88 -8.39
N TYR A 40 -17.06 19.00 -9.23
CA TYR A 40 -17.00 18.72 -10.67
C TYR A 40 -15.89 19.50 -11.37
N ARG A 41 -15.76 20.81 -11.08
CA ARG A 41 -14.72 21.66 -11.67
C ARG A 41 -13.31 21.25 -11.26
N ARG A 42 -13.12 20.74 -10.03
CA ARG A 42 -11.84 20.15 -9.60
C ARG A 42 -11.58 18.80 -10.27
N ILE A 43 -12.59 17.94 -10.38
CA ILE A 43 -12.43 16.63 -11.01
C ILE A 43 -12.03 16.75 -12.49
N ARG A 44 -12.57 17.73 -13.21
CA ARG A 44 -12.18 18.05 -14.60
C ARG A 44 -10.88 18.88 -14.71
N GLY A 45 -10.35 19.33 -13.57
CA GLY A 45 -9.21 20.24 -13.45
C GLY A 45 -9.41 21.62 -14.09
N GLU A 46 -10.65 22.09 -14.17
CA GLU A 46 -11.00 23.48 -14.48
C GLU A 46 -10.68 24.42 -13.31
N LYS A 47 -10.71 23.89 -12.08
CA LYS A 47 -10.28 24.58 -10.86
C LYS A 47 -9.16 23.77 -10.21
N PRO A 48 -8.02 24.39 -9.84
CA PRO A 48 -6.95 23.68 -9.15
C PRO A 48 -7.44 23.17 -7.79
N ILE A 49 -6.97 21.99 -7.41
CA ILE A 49 -7.17 21.43 -6.08
C ILE A 49 -6.07 21.95 -5.13
N GLY A 50 -6.45 22.34 -3.91
CA GLY A 50 -5.52 22.80 -2.88
C GLY A 50 -4.77 21.63 -2.22
N LEU A 51 -3.61 21.91 -1.62
CA LEU A 51 -2.80 20.88 -0.95
C LEU A 51 -3.53 20.25 0.25
N ASP A 52 -4.25 21.05 1.04
CA ASP A 52 -5.06 20.57 2.16
C ASP A 52 -6.20 19.65 1.69
N GLU A 53 -6.82 19.98 0.56
CA GLU A 53 -7.86 19.15 -0.08
C GLU A 53 -7.27 17.82 -0.56
N VAL A 54 -6.08 17.85 -1.19
CA VAL A 54 -5.35 16.64 -1.59
C VAL A 54 -4.99 15.79 -0.38
N GLN A 55 -4.52 16.39 0.72
CA GLN A 55 -4.18 15.68 1.95
C GLN A 55 -5.40 14.94 2.53
N MET A 56 -6.56 15.61 2.61
CA MET A 56 -7.79 14.99 3.11
C MET A 56 -8.20 13.78 2.26
N LEU A 57 -8.17 13.94 0.93
CA LEU A 57 -8.49 12.86 -0.01
C LEU A 57 -7.49 11.70 0.09
N CYS A 58 -6.19 11.98 0.19
CA CYS A 58 -5.16 10.95 0.34
C CYS A 58 -5.35 10.14 1.61
N ASN A 59 -5.67 10.81 2.73
CA ASN A 59 -5.92 10.15 4.01
C ASN A 59 -7.19 9.26 3.97
N LYS A 60 -8.27 9.75 3.35
CA LYS A 60 -9.54 9.01 3.23
C LYS A 60 -9.41 7.76 2.36
N TYR A 61 -8.72 7.86 1.22
CA TYR A 61 -8.63 6.79 0.23
C TYR A 61 -7.31 6.01 0.29
N HIS A 62 -6.50 6.24 1.33
CA HIS A 62 -5.19 5.62 1.53
C HIS A 62 -4.32 5.69 0.25
N ILE A 63 -4.19 6.88 -0.33
CA ILE A 63 -3.42 7.13 -1.55
C ILE A 63 -2.04 7.66 -1.14
N SER A 64 -0.99 6.99 -1.64
CA SER A 64 0.36 7.56 -1.60
C SER A 64 0.50 8.54 -2.75
N LEU A 65 0.55 9.84 -2.43
CA LEU A 65 0.69 10.89 -3.44
C LEU A 65 2.01 10.74 -4.22
N ASP A 66 3.08 10.37 -3.53
CA ASP A 66 4.39 10.12 -4.14
C ASP A 66 4.34 8.97 -5.16
N GLN A 67 3.69 7.86 -4.80
CA GLN A 67 3.50 6.71 -5.70
C GLN A 67 2.69 7.08 -6.94
N LEU A 68 1.63 7.88 -6.75
CA LEU A 68 0.77 8.29 -7.86
C LEU A 68 1.49 9.25 -8.81
N LEU A 69 2.25 10.18 -8.26
CA LEU A 69 2.92 11.24 -9.03
C LEU A 69 4.28 10.81 -9.59
N GLN A 70 4.81 9.66 -9.16
CA GLN A 70 6.12 9.14 -9.57
C GLN A 70 7.23 10.20 -9.41
N ILE A 71 7.19 10.95 -8.30
CA ILE A 71 8.09 12.10 -8.08
C ILE A 71 9.56 11.65 -8.03
N GLN A 72 9.83 10.40 -7.62
CA GLN A 72 11.16 9.81 -7.63
C GLN A 72 11.12 8.37 -8.17
N ALA A 73 11.86 8.12 -9.25
CA ALA A 73 11.97 6.80 -9.87
C ALA A 73 12.83 5.81 -9.06
N ASP A 74 13.70 6.30 -8.18
CA ASP A 74 14.70 5.49 -7.45
C ASP A 74 14.34 5.21 -5.98
N THR A 75 13.10 5.52 -5.56
CA THR A 75 12.65 5.34 -4.17
C THR A 75 11.69 4.16 -4.05
N VAL A 76 11.91 3.29 -3.06
CA VAL A 76 11.00 2.19 -2.72
C VAL A 76 10.11 2.59 -1.56
N ILE A 77 8.79 2.63 -1.78
CA ILE A 77 7.80 2.92 -0.74
C ILE A 77 7.37 1.62 -0.08
N PHE A 78 7.48 1.55 1.25
CA PHE A 78 7.02 0.41 2.04
C PHE A 78 5.75 0.78 2.79
N SER A 79 4.70 -0.04 2.66
CA SER A 79 3.52 0.02 3.52
C SER A 79 3.60 -1.12 4.55
N GLY A 80 3.27 -0.81 5.79
CA GLY A 80 3.31 -1.80 6.87
C GLY A 80 2.49 -1.35 8.06
N ASN A 81 1.96 -2.33 8.78
CA ASN A 81 1.25 -2.08 10.02
C ASN A 81 2.24 -1.54 11.07
N LYS A 82 1.91 -0.39 11.67
CA LYS A 82 2.64 0.07 12.85
C LYS A 82 2.28 -0.88 13.99
N PHE A 83 3.25 -1.65 14.47
CA PHE A 83 3.08 -2.40 15.71
C PHE A 83 2.86 -1.40 16.86
N GLY A 84 1.76 -1.56 17.59
CA GLY A 84 1.51 -0.79 18.82
C GLY A 84 2.57 -1.09 19.89
N ASN A 85 2.54 -0.33 20.99
CA ASN A 85 3.50 -0.48 22.10
C ASN A 85 3.42 -1.85 22.82
N THR A 86 2.40 -2.66 22.52
CA THR A 86 2.23 -4.01 23.06
C THR A 86 2.31 -5.03 21.94
N PHE A 87 3.34 -5.87 21.97
CA PHE A 87 3.44 -7.02 21.06
C PHE A 87 2.48 -8.11 21.54
N GLY A 88 1.45 -8.38 20.73
CA GLY A 88 0.54 -9.51 20.91
C GLY A 88 0.96 -10.66 20.01
N LEU A 89 1.44 -11.77 20.61
CA LEU A 89 1.90 -12.94 19.84
C LEU A 89 0.76 -13.55 19.02
N TYR A 90 -0.44 -13.61 19.59
CA TYR A 90 -1.61 -14.17 18.91
C TYR A 90 -1.97 -13.35 17.67
N GLU A 91 -2.08 -12.04 17.82
CA GLU A 91 -2.38 -11.09 16.74
C GLU A 91 -1.31 -11.12 15.66
N TYR A 92 -0.04 -11.23 16.06
CA TYR A 92 1.06 -11.42 15.14
C TYR A 92 0.93 -12.70 14.32
N LEU A 93 0.63 -13.83 14.96
CA LEU A 93 0.44 -15.11 14.26
C LEU A 93 -0.78 -15.07 13.35
N GLN A 94 -1.87 -14.42 13.80
CA GLN A 94 -3.08 -14.23 13.01
C GLN A 94 -2.80 -13.41 11.75
N ASP A 95 -2.07 -12.29 11.86
CA ASP A 95 -1.63 -11.49 10.71
C ASP A 95 -0.79 -12.32 9.72
N LYS A 96 0.13 -13.16 10.22
CA LYS A 96 0.92 -14.05 9.35
C LYS A 96 0.07 -15.10 8.64
N CYS A 97 -0.90 -15.70 9.33
CA CYS A 97 -1.85 -16.61 8.70
C CYS A 97 -2.67 -15.92 7.60
N SER A 98 -3.24 -14.74 7.88
CA SER A 98 -4.04 -14.01 6.89
C SER A 98 -3.21 -13.64 5.64
N ASN A 99 -1.95 -13.24 5.81
CA ASN A 99 -1.06 -12.98 4.67
C ASN A 99 -0.79 -14.24 3.84
N LEU A 100 -0.61 -15.40 4.48
CA LEU A 100 -0.45 -16.68 3.79
C LEU A 100 -1.70 -17.12 3.05
N GLU A 101 -2.89 -16.86 3.60
CA GLU A 101 -4.16 -17.11 2.91
C GLU A 101 -4.28 -16.24 1.65
N LEU A 102 -3.87 -14.98 1.71
CA LEU A 102 -3.81 -14.11 0.53
C LEU A 102 -2.87 -14.69 -0.53
N PHE A 103 -1.67 -15.13 -0.15
CA PHE A 103 -0.73 -15.77 -1.09
C PHE A 103 -1.31 -17.01 -1.75
N ARG A 104 -2.11 -17.82 -1.02
CA ARG A 104 -2.78 -19.01 -1.57
C ARG A 104 -3.77 -18.67 -2.69
N MET A 105 -4.37 -17.48 -2.65
CA MET A 105 -5.33 -17.04 -3.67
C MET A 105 -4.66 -16.52 -4.96
N MET A 106 -3.34 -16.35 -4.96
CA MET A 106 -2.58 -15.85 -6.13
C MET A 106 -2.18 -17.01 -7.05
N GLU A 107 -2.17 -16.75 -8.36
CA GLU A 107 -1.82 -17.78 -9.36
C GLU A 107 -0.33 -18.16 -9.33
N GLN A 108 0.57 -17.18 -9.09
CA GLN A 108 2.02 -17.38 -8.99
C GLN A 108 2.66 -16.47 -7.92
N PRO A 109 2.43 -16.75 -6.61
CA PRO A 109 2.99 -15.93 -5.54
C PRO A 109 4.52 -16.09 -5.46
N HIS A 110 5.23 -14.97 -5.45
CA HIS A 110 6.66 -14.92 -5.19
C HIS A 110 6.91 -14.24 -3.85
N LEU A 111 7.72 -14.88 -3.00
CA LEU A 111 8.05 -14.37 -1.67
C LEU A 111 9.56 -14.17 -1.56
N TYR A 112 9.96 -12.89 -1.48
CA TYR A 112 11.36 -12.50 -1.35
C TYR A 112 11.70 -12.33 0.13
N TYR A 113 12.74 -13.02 0.58
CA TYR A 113 13.24 -12.95 1.95
C TYR A 113 14.60 -12.25 2.00
N HIS A 114 14.72 -11.30 2.93
CA HIS A 114 16.02 -10.74 3.28
C HIS A 114 16.71 -11.65 4.30
N ASN A 115 17.88 -12.19 3.97
CA ASN A 115 18.58 -13.26 4.70
C ASN A 115 19.31 -12.77 5.97
N LYS A 116 18.67 -11.89 6.75
CA LYS A 116 19.14 -11.54 8.11
C LYS A 116 18.75 -12.61 9.13
N ASP A 117 17.80 -13.48 8.78
CA ASP A 117 17.20 -14.49 9.63
C ASP A 117 16.60 -15.61 8.77
N PHE A 118 16.44 -16.82 9.32
CA PHE A 118 15.73 -17.87 8.59
C PHE A 118 14.23 -17.51 8.45
N PRO A 119 13.58 -17.90 7.34
CA PRO A 119 12.13 -17.76 7.22
C PRO A 119 11.40 -18.35 8.43
N VAL A 120 10.42 -17.61 8.96
CA VAL A 120 9.72 -17.97 10.22
C VAL A 120 9.15 -19.38 10.19
N PHE A 121 8.75 -19.85 9.01
CA PHE A 121 8.15 -21.16 8.81
C PHE A 121 9.10 -22.30 9.16
N HIS A 122 10.41 -22.12 9.03
CA HIS A 122 11.39 -23.13 9.44
C HIS A 122 11.48 -23.25 10.96
N TYR A 123 11.36 -22.14 11.69
CA TYR A 123 11.30 -22.18 13.17
C TYR A 123 10.01 -22.85 13.66
N MET A 124 8.90 -22.63 12.96
CA MET A 124 7.58 -23.15 13.34
C MET A 124 7.43 -24.66 13.13
N GLN A 125 8.36 -25.32 12.44
CA GLN A 125 8.33 -26.78 12.24
C GLN A 125 8.63 -27.56 13.53
N PHE A 126 9.32 -26.95 14.49
CA PHE A 126 9.73 -27.59 15.73
C PHE A 126 9.29 -26.73 16.93
N PRO A 127 8.48 -27.27 17.86
CA PRO A 127 7.96 -26.51 19.00
C PRO A 127 9.05 -25.80 19.82
N GLU A 128 10.20 -26.44 20.00
CA GLU A 128 11.34 -25.92 20.75
C GLU A 128 11.98 -24.72 20.04
N LEU A 129 12.13 -24.81 18.70
CA LEU A 129 12.68 -23.72 17.89
C LEU A 129 11.70 -22.54 17.79
N ALA A 130 10.39 -22.83 17.69
CA ALA A 130 9.35 -21.82 17.73
C ALA A 130 9.35 -21.08 19.07
N ALA A 131 9.36 -21.82 20.19
CA ALA A 131 9.42 -21.26 21.54
C ALA A 131 10.69 -20.40 21.72
N PHE A 132 11.85 -20.90 21.31
CA PHE A 132 13.10 -20.15 21.34
C PHE A 132 13.01 -18.86 20.51
N LYS A 133 12.45 -18.94 19.29
CA LYS A 133 12.29 -17.78 18.40
C LYS A 133 11.43 -16.68 19.05
N PHE A 134 10.29 -17.05 19.62
CA PHE A 134 9.38 -16.10 20.27
C PHE A 134 9.91 -15.57 21.61
N PHE A 135 10.63 -16.39 22.37
CA PHE A 135 11.24 -15.99 23.63
C PHE A 135 12.40 -15.01 23.44
N SER A 136 13.24 -15.21 22.42
CA SER A 136 14.44 -14.39 22.18
C SER A 136 14.19 -12.93 21.81
N GLY A 137 12.92 -12.48 21.71
CA GLY A 137 12.57 -11.11 21.35
C GLY A 137 12.88 -10.72 19.90
N ASN A 138 13.47 -11.62 19.10
CA ASN A 138 13.71 -11.46 17.67
C ASN A 138 12.44 -11.67 16.81
N VAL A 139 11.27 -11.34 17.38
CA VAL A 139 10.00 -11.31 16.66
C VAL A 139 9.77 -9.91 16.07
N ARG A 140 10.85 -9.26 15.64
CA ARG A 140 10.79 -8.16 14.66
C ARG A 140 11.15 -8.76 13.32
N LEU A 141 10.25 -9.59 12.80
CA LEU A 141 10.41 -10.06 11.44
C LEU A 141 10.16 -8.94 10.45
N PRO A 142 10.85 -8.98 9.29
CA PRO A 142 10.67 -7.99 8.24
C PRO A 142 9.19 -7.86 7.92
N VAL A 143 8.75 -6.62 7.75
CA VAL A 143 7.46 -6.29 7.12
C VAL A 143 7.34 -7.20 5.90
N ILE A 144 6.23 -7.95 5.78
CA ILE A 144 5.94 -8.66 4.54
C ILE A 144 5.78 -7.55 3.50
N LEU A 145 6.80 -7.41 2.66
CA LEU A 145 6.77 -6.44 1.58
C LEU A 145 5.84 -7.00 0.52
N ASN A 146 4.58 -6.58 0.56
CA ASN A 146 3.70 -6.72 -0.58
C ASN A 146 4.21 -5.79 -1.68
N TRP A 147 5.06 -6.33 -2.54
CA TRP A 147 5.53 -5.65 -3.73
C TRP A 147 4.43 -5.71 -4.80
N GLN A 148 3.75 -4.60 -5.02
CA GLN A 148 2.92 -4.38 -6.22
C GLN A 148 3.73 -3.50 -7.16
N GLY A 149 4.62 -4.09 -7.96
CA GLY A 149 5.56 -3.32 -8.77
C GLY A 149 6.05 -4.01 -10.03
N SER A 150 5.22 -4.78 -10.73
CA SER A 150 5.58 -5.36 -12.03
C SER A 150 6.06 -4.29 -13.03
N SER A 151 7.38 -4.21 -13.25
CA SER A 151 8.04 -3.94 -14.56
C SER A 151 9.53 -3.57 -14.49
N LEU A 152 10.11 -3.26 -13.33
CA LEU A 152 11.48 -2.70 -13.31
C LEU A 152 12.64 -3.72 -13.41
N MET A 153 12.37 -5.02 -13.27
CA MET A 153 13.45 -6.05 -13.25
C MET A 153 13.75 -6.69 -14.62
N GLU A 154 12.97 -6.42 -15.68
CA GLU A 154 13.18 -7.05 -17.00
C GLU A 154 14.28 -6.38 -17.84
N LYS A 155 14.81 -5.22 -17.46
CA LYS A 155 15.76 -4.46 -18.29
C LYS A 155 17.24 -4.72 -18.04
N ASN A 156 17.62 -5.59 -17.10
CA ASN A 156 19.03 -5.87 -16.80
C ASN A 156 19.42 -7.33 -17.10
N GLN A 157 18.95 -7.88 -18.21
CA GLN A 157 19.63 -9.01 -18.88
C GLN A 157 20.46 -8.46 -20.04
N THR A 158 21.74 -8.21 -19.76
CA THR A 158 22.78 -8.05 -20.79
C THR A 158 22.86 -9.33 -21.64
N PRO A 159 22.87 -9.23 -22.98
CA PRO A 159 23.16 -10.38 -23.84
C PRO A 159 24.68 -10.67 -23.82
N GLU A 160 25.04 -11.91 -23.53
CA GLU A 160 26.32 -12.51 -23.95
C GLU A 160 26.34 -12.74 -25.46
#